data_AF-N8W9D3-F1
#
_entry.id   AF-N8W9D3-F1
#
_cell.length_a   1.000
_cell.length_b   1.000
_cell.length_c   1.000
_cell.angle_alpha   90.00
_cell.angle_beta   90.00
_cell.angle_gamma   90.00
#
_symmetry.space_group_name_H-M   'P 1'
#
loop_
_entity.id
_entity.type
_entity.pdbx_description
1 polymer ?
#
loop_
_entity_poly.entity_id
_entity_poly.type
_entity_poly.pdbx_seq_one_letter_code
_entity_poly.pdbx_strand_id
1 'polypeptide(L)'
;MSIDKKQFIKVAQAHLKSIEHQLNTELAMLSNRSWHDTTKFLLVEYDSSQFDSQFSVSLWAMDECGNSINSNKHDFLIDNTIAIPVEIYDYDNYANDEEWDEVDPWATASTLIEHWFAQQWNNHSLINFPAYIGHHDSYFKTELSNLMQIDWDVILKRAQTR
;
A
#
# COMPACT_ATOMS: atom_id res chain seq x y z
N MET A 1 26.95 2.30 -13.65
CA MET A 1 25.96 2.44 -14.74
C MET A 1 24.72 2.99 -14.06
N SER A 2 24.38 4.26 -14.26
CA SER A 2 23.23 4.86 -13.56
C SER A 2 21.93 4.18 -13.98
N ILE A 3 21.13 3.75 -13.00
CA ILE A 3 19.80 3.24 -13.28
C ILE A 3 18.89 4.46 -13.35
N ASP A 4 18.39 4.79 -14.56
CA ASP A 4 17.39 5.83 -14.71
C ASP A 4 16.04 5.39 -14.11
N LYS A 5 15.18 6.35 -13.78
CA LYS A 5 13.83 6.14 -13.22
C LYS A 5 12.99 5.11 -13.98
N LYS A 6 13.16 4.98 -15.30
CA LYS A 6 12.38 4.03 -16.11
C LYS A 6 12.77 2.60 -15.81
N GLN A 7 14.06 2.35 -15.62
CA GLN A 7 14.56 1.03 -15.26
C GLN A 7 14.16 0.67 -13.82
N PHE A 8 14.12 1.63 -12.88
CA PHE A 8 13.51 1.42 -11.54
C PHE A 8 12.06 0.96 -11.66
N ILE A 9 11.23 1.74 -12.36
CA ILE A 9 9.80 1.45 -12.53
C ILE A 9 9.60 0.05 -13.13
N LYS A 10 10.36 -0.30 -14.17
CA LYS A 10 10.27 -1.59 -14.84
C LYS A 10 10.54 -2.77 -13.90
N VAL A 11 11.58 -2.67 -13.08
CA VAL A 11 11.96 -3.76 -12.17
C VAL A 11 10.95 -3.87 -11.02
N ALA A 12 10.55 -2.74 -10.42
CA ALA A 12 9.52 -2.71 -9.38
C ALA A 12 8.20 -3.33 -9.88
N GLN A 13 7.74 -2.96 -11.08
CA GLN A 13 6.55 -3.54 -11.69
C GLN A 13 6.69 -5.05 -11.97
N ALA A 14 7.88 -5.50 -12.39
CA ALA A 14 8.13 -6.93 -12.60
C ALA A 14 8.04 -7.73 -11.29
N HIS A 15 8.56 -7.18 -10.19
CA HIS A 15 8.42 -7.79 -8.86
C HIS A 15 6.96 -7.85 -8.41
N LEU A 16 6.24 -6.73 -8.46
CA LEU A 16 4.81 -6.67 -8.09
C LEU A 16 3.97 -7.67 -8.88
N LYS A 17 4.28 -7.85 -10.17
CA LYS A 17 3.62 -8.86 -11.01
C LYS A 17 3.94 -10.29 -10.60
N SER A 18 5.14 -10.55 -10.09
CA SER A 18 5.55 -11.90 -9.65
C SER A 18 4.77 -12.38 -8.41
N ILE A 19 4.41 -11.45 -7.52
CA ILE A 19 3.65 -11.71 -6.27
C ILE A 19 2.13 -11.53 -6.43
N GLU A 20 1.67 -11.11 -7.61
CA GLU A 20 0.26 -10.80 -7.89
C GLU A 20 -0.69 -11.98 -7.65
N HIS A 21 -0.29 -13.20 -8.00
CA HIS A 21 -1.12 -14.39 -7.80
C HIS A 21 -1.38 -14.66 -6.30
N GLN A 22 -0.37 -14.48 -5.46
CA GLN A 22 -0.49 -14.66 -4.02
C GLN A 22 -1.40 -13.59 -3.42
N LEU A 23 -1.18 -12.31 -3.75
CA LEU A 23 -2.07 -11.23 -3.32
C LEU A 23 -3.52 -11.50 -3.73
N ASN A 24 -3.75 -11.90 -4.99
CA ASN A 24 -5.08 -12.19 -5.50
C ASN A 24 -5.76 -13.35 -4.76
N THR A 25 -4.99 -14.34 -4.32
CA THR A 25 -5.52 -15.44 -3.48
C THR A 25 -5.94 -14.93 -2.10
N GLU A 26 -5.14 -14.08 -1.48
CA GLU A 26 -5.44 -13.47 -0.17
C GLU A 26 -6.62 -12.50 -0.23
N LEU A 27 -6.68 -11.65 -1.25
CA LEU A 27 -7.83 -10.80 -1.54
C LEU A 27 -9.10 -11.64 -1.69
N ALA A 28 -9.09 -12.70 -2.50
CA ALA A 28 -10.25 -13.57 -2.65
C ALA A 28 -10.72 -14.17 -1.30
N MET A 29 -9.80 -14.51 -0.38
CA MET A 29 -10.14 -14.95 0.97
C MET A 29 -10.82 -13.85 1.79
N LEU A 30 -10.38 -12.59 1.66
CA LEU A 30 -10.99 -11.45 2.36
C LEU A 30 -12.42 -11.13 1.92
N SER A 31 -12.79 -11.41 0.66
CA SER A 31 -14.17 -11.20 0.17
C SER A 31 -15.22 -11.99 0.96
N ASN A 32 -14.82 -13.13 1.53
CA ASN A 32 -15.69 -14.01 2.29
C ASN A 32 -15.58 -13.77 3.81
N ARG A 33 -14.78 -12.78 4.23
CA ARG A 33 -14.57 -12.48 5.65
C ARG A 33 -15.76 -11.71 6.19
N SER A 34 -16.32 -12.19 7.31
CA SER A 34 -17.25 -11.40 8.11
C SER A 34 -16.48 -10.30 8.84
N TRP A 35 -16.88 -9.06 8.60
CA TRP A 35 -16.37 -7.89 9.32
C TRP A 35 -17.23 -7.60 10.55
N HIS A 36 -16.65 -6.97 11.55
CA HIS A 36 -17.39 -6.57 12.75
C HIS A 36 -18.42 -5.48 12.38
N ASP A 37 -19.60 -5.48 13.02
CA ASP A 37 -20.72 -4.58 12.67
C ASP A 37 -20.38 -3.09 12.83
N THR A 38 -19.39 -2.76 13.66
CA THR A 38 -18.91 -1.38 13.85
C THR A 38 -17.90 -0.95 12.78
N THR A 39 -17.52 -1.83 11.86
CA THR A 39 -16.59 -1.50 10.77
C THR A 39 -17.21 -0.47 9.87
N LYS A 40 -16.49 0.63 9.62
CA LYS A 40 -16.93 1.71 8.74
C LYS A 40 -16.11 1.80 7.47
N PHE A 41 -14.81 1.52 7.57
CA PHE A 41 -13.91 1.48 6.44
C PHE A 41 -12.75 0.54 6.70
N LEU A 42 -11.99 0.30 5.64
CA LEU A 42 -10.80 -0.54 5.64
C LEU A 42 -9.58 0.31 5.33
N LEU A 43 -8.51 0.09 6.07
CA LEU A 43 -7.25 0.78 5.87
C LEU A 43 -6.15 -0.24 5.58
N VAL A 44 -5.56 -0.15 4.40
CA VAL A 44 -4.33 -0.83 4.05
C VAL A 44 -3.17 0.09 4.40
N GLU A 45 -2.32 -0.34 5.29
CA GLU A 45 -1.09 0.37 5.62
C GLU A 45 0.07 -0.35 4.99
N TYR A 46 0.98 0.41 4.40
CA TYR A 46 2.31 -0.09 4.14
C TYR A 46 3.34 0.66 4.99
N ASP A 47 4.41 -0.04 5.34
CA ASP A 47 5.51 0.52 6.11
C ASP A 47 6.83 -0.14 5.70
N SER A 48 7.89 0.65 5.63
CA SER A 48 9.26 0.13 5.56
C SER A 48 9.98 0.52 6.85
N SER A 49 10.03 -0.42 7.78
CA SER A 49 10.59 -0.22 9.13
C SER A 49 12.06 0.27 9.15
N GLN A 50 12.78 0.16 8.02
CA GLN A 50 14.16 0.61 7.88
C GLN A 50 14.35 1.62 6.74
N PHE A 51 13.27 2.12 6.13
CA PHE A 51 13.34 2.77 4.80
C PHE A 51 14.19 1.93 3.84
N ASP A 52 14.05 0.62 3.93
CA ASP A 52 14.68 -0.35 3.06
C ASP A 52 13.74 -0.71 1.93
N SER A 53 14.22 -1.60 1.07
CA SER A 53 13.47 -1.97 -0.12
C SER A 53 12.31 -2.93 0.18
N GLN A 54 12.01 -3.22 1.45
CA GLN A 54 10.99 -4.15 1.90
C GLN A 54 9.85 -3.40 2.59
N PHE A 55 8.64 -3.55 2.05
CA PHE A 55 7.43 -2.93 2.59
C PHE A 55 6.52 -3.98 3.20
N SER A 56 6.24 -3.85 4.49
CA SER A 56 5.09 -4.52 5.09
C SER A 56 3.79 -3.95 4.57
N VAL A 57 2.80 -4.81 4.39
CA VAL A 57 1.46 -4.43 3.95
C VAL A 57 0.45 -5.15 4.81
N SER A 58 -0.34 -4.37 5.54
CA SER A 58 -1.33 -4.85 6.48
C SER A 58 -2.67 -4.20 6.23
N LEU A 59 -3.76 -4.93 6.46
CA LEU A 59 -5.13 -4.46 6.39
C LEU A 59 -5.76 -4.40 7.78
N TRP A 60 -6.37 -3.26 8.06
CA TRP A 60 -7.08 -2.93 9.28
C TRP A 60 -8.55 -2.65 9.01
N ALA A 61 -9.42 -3.17 9.86
CA ALA A 61 -10.81 -2.72 9.94
C ALA A 61 -10.88 -1.53 10.90
N MET A 62 -11.53 -0.45 10.50
CA MET A 62 -11.56 0.80 11.26
C MET A 62 -13.00 1.19 11.63
N ASP A 63 -13.17 1.73 12.84
CA ASP A 63 -14.43 2.33 13.28
C ASP A 63 -14.60 3.77 12.73
N GLU A 64 -15.69 4.43 13.11
CA GLU A 64 -15.96 5.82 12.68
C GLU A 64 -14.99 6.87 13.21
N CYS A 65 -14.24 6.54 14.26
CA CYS A 65 -13.23 7.39 14.88
C CYS A 65 -11.82 7.09 14.34
N GLY A 66 -11.68 6.10 13.47
CA GLY A 66 -10.38 5.67 12.94
C GLY A 66 -9.60 4.78 13.90
N ASN A 67 -10.24 4.19 14.91
CA ASN A 67 -9.61 3.18 15.73
C ASN A 67 -9.69 1.82 15.03
N SER A 68 -8.62 1.03 15.14
CA SER A 68 -8.64 -0.34 14.64
C SER A 68 -9.59 -1.21 15.47
N ILE A 69 -10.52 -1.85 14.77
CA ILE A 69 -11.50 -2.76 15.37
C ILE A 69 -10.83 -4.12 15.49
N ASN A 70 -10.44 -4.43 16.71
CA ASN A 70 -9.65 -5.59 17.10
C ASN A 70 -8.21 -5.52 16.58
N SER A 71 -7.25 -5.97 17.39
CA SER A 71 -5.82 -6.02 17.02
C SER A 71 -5.48 -7.03 15.91
N ASN A 72 -6.48 -7.71 15.35
CA ASN A 72 -6.29 -8.74 14.32
C ASN A 72 -6.25 -8.11 12.92
N LYS A 73 -5.16 -7.39 12.65
CA LYS A 73 -4.78 -7.00 11.29
C LYS A 73 -4.68 -8.24 10.39
N HIS A 74 -4.97 -8.07 9.11
CA HIS A 74 -4.61 -9.07 8.10
C HIS A 74 -3.29 -8.67 7.48
N ASP A 75 -2.32 -9.54 7.62
CA ASP A 75 -0.98 -9.39 7.09
C ASP A 75 -0.94 -10.04 5.71
N PHE A 76 -0.63 -9.24 4.69
CA PHE A 76 -0.55 -9.74 3.32
C PHE A 76 0.81 -10.40 3.06
N LEU A 77 0.82 -11.35 2.13
CA LEU A 77 1.99 -11.99 1.55
C LEU A 77 2.83 -12.85 2.51
N ILE A 78 2.26 -13.34 3.61
CA ILE A 78 2.84 -14.26 4.63
C ILE A 78 4.11 -13.75 5.34
N ASP A 79 5.05 -13.15 4.61
CA ASP A 79 6.28 -12.53 5.09
C ASP A 79 6.14 -11.01 5.28
N ASN A 80 4.93 -10.44 5.14
CA ASN A 80 4.70 -9.00 5.26
C ASN A 80 5.69 -8.20 4.41
N THR A 81 5.96 -8.61 3.17
CA THR A 81 7.05 -7.99 2.41
C THR A 81 6.73 -7.90 0.93
N ILE A 82 6.57 -6.68 0.44
CA ILE A 82 6.81 -6.31 -0.93
C ILE A 82 8.26 -5.85 -1.02
N ALA A 83 9.13 -6.67 -1.61
CA ALA A 83 10.52 -6.32 -1.85
C ALA A 83 10.69 -5.62 -3.20
N ILE A 84 10.95 -4.33 -3.21
CA ILE A 84 11.53 -3.69 -4.39
C ILE A 84 13.03 -4.04 -4.42
N PRO A 85 13.63 -4.40 -5.55
CA PRO A 85 15.03 -4.84 -5.56
C PRO A 85 16.01 -3.75 -5.08
N VAL A 86 16.84 -4.10 -4.07
CA VAL A 86 17.83 -3.22 -3.43
C VAL A 86 18.95 -2.82 -4.39
N GLU A 87 19.19 -3.62 -5.42
CA GLU A 87 20.19 -3.38 -6.48
C GLU A 87 19.88 -2.12 -7.29
N ILE A 88 18.67 -1.58 -7.16
CA ILE A 88 18.28 -0.30 -7.75
C ILE A 88 18.57 0.88 -6.80
N TYR A 89 18.62 0.61 -5.50
CA TYR A 89 18.74 1.62 -4.44
C TYR A 89 20.17 1.99 -4.08
N ASP A 90 21.19 1.39 -4.70
CA ASP A 90 22.63 1.46 -4.38
C ASP A 90 23.07 2.78 -3.71
N TYR A 91 22.81 2.86 -2.40
CA TYR A 91 22.79 4.12 -1.67
C TYR A 91 24.21 4.70 -1.56
N ASP A 92 25.20 3.81 -1.48
CA ASP A 92 26.60 4.15 -1.36
C ASP A 92 27.20 4.71 -2.65
N ASN A 93 26.69 4.32 -3.83
CA ASN A 93 27.17 4.84 -5.12
C ASN A 93 26.48 6.12 -5.58
N TYR A 94 25.31 6.47 -5.02
CA TYR A 94 24.51 7.62 -5.49
C TYR A 94 24.24 8.71 -4.45
N ALA A 95 24.63 8.54 -3.18
CA ALA A 95 24.50 9.58 -2.15
C ALA A 95 25.25 10.91 -2.48
N ASN A 96 26.02 10.95 -3.56
CA ASN A 96 26.74 12.13 -4.06
C ASN A 96 26.30 12.59 -5.46
N ASP A 97 25.30 11.95 -6.08
CA ASP A 97 24.81 12.33 -7.42
C ASP A 97 23.56 13.24 -7.28
N GLU A 98 23.66 14.47 -7.79
CA GLU A 98 22.54 15.43 -7.85
C GLU A 98 21.32 14.88 -8.66
N GLU A 99 21.51 13.83 -9.47
CA GLU A 99 20.44 13.14 -10.21
C GLU A 99 19.46 12.36 -9.29
N TRP A 100 19.86 12.00 -8.07
CA TRP A 100 18.98 11.34 -7.10
C TRP A 100 18.02 12.31 -6.39
N ASP A 101 18.40 13.59 -6.26
CA ASP A 101 17.48 14.64 -5.80
C ASP A 101 16.33 14.86 -6.80
N GLU A 102 16.47 14.46 -8.07
CA GLU A 102 15.40 14.54 -9.08
C GLU A 102 14.40 13.36 -9.02
N VAL A 103 14.76 12.24 -8.35
CA VAL A 103 13.91 11.04 -8.26
C VAL A 103 13.88 10.53 -6.84
N ASP A 104 12.85 10.88 -6.09
CA ASP A 104 12.54 10.20 -4.82
C ASP A 104 12.03 8.76 -5.15
N PRO A 105 12.86 7.71 -4.97
CA PRO A 105 12.47 6.35 -5.29
C PRO A 105 11.42 5.84 -4.30
N TRP A 106 11.34 6.39 -3.09
CA TRP A 106 10.39 5.99 -2.07
C TRP A 106 9.02 6.53 -2.42
N ALA A 107 8.93 7.78 -2.87
CA ALA A 107 7.71 8.30 -3.46
C ALA A 107 7.29 7.52 -4.72
N THR A 108 8.25 7.14 -5.57
CA THR A 108 7.97 6.34 -6.78
C THR A 108 7.49 4.93 -6.42
N ALA A 109 8.15 4.24 -5.48
CA ALA A 109 7.78 2.94 -4.93
C ALA A 109 6.38 2.97 -4.34
N SER A 110 6.12 3.94 -3.45
CA SER A 110 4.83 4.15 -2.80
C SER A 110 3.72 4.31 -3.84
N THR A 111 3.94 5.16 -4.84
CA THR A 111 3.00 5.36 -5.94
C THR A 111 2.73 4.05 -6.71
N LEU A 112 3.76 3.25 -7.00
CA LEU A 112 3.60 1.98 -7.71
C LEU A 112 2.84 0.95 -6.88
N ILE A 113 3.14 0.83 -5.58
CA ILE A 113 2.47 -0.07 -4.64
C ILE A 113 0.99 0.30 -4.55
N GLU A 114 0.65 1.57 -4.32
CA GLU A 114 -0.73 2.03 -4.20
C GLU A 114 -1.54 1.75 -5.46
N HIS A 115 -0.99 2.08 -6.64
CA HIS A 115 -1.65 1.81 -7.92
C HIS A 115 -1.84 0.32 -8.17
N TRP A 116 -0.80 -0.49 -7.98
CA TRP A 116 -0.88 -1.94 -8.18
C TRP A 116 -1.88 -2.58 -7.23
N PHE A 117 -1.83 -2.22 -5.94
CA PHE A 117 -2.72 -2.79 -4.93
C PHE A 117 -4.18 -2.41 -5.21
N ALA A 118 -4.46 -1.15 -5.57
CA ALA A 118 -5.80 -0.71 -5.96
C ALA A 118 -6.33 -1.44 -7.20
N GLN A 119 -5.50 -1.70 -8.20
CA GLN A 119 -5.89 -2.50 -9.37
C GLN A 119 -6.32 -3.91 -8.95
N GLN A 120 -5.52 -4.59 -8.13
CA GLN A 120 -5.89 -5.92 -7.64
C GLN A 120 -7.14 -5.87 -6.76
N TRP A 121 -7.23 -4.92 -5.84
CA TRP A 121 -8.40 -4.73 -4.97
C TRP A 121 -9.71 -4.64 -5.77
N ASN A 122 -9.74 -3.80 -6.81
CA ASN A 122 -10.92 -3.59 -7.65
C ASN A 122 -11.30 -4.83 -8.48
N ASN A 123 -10.33 -5.66 -8.86
CA ASN A 123 -10.59 -6.89 -9.61
C ASN A 123 -11.36 -7.95 -8.80
N HIS A 124 -11.29 -7.90 -7.47
CA HIS A 124 -11.92 -8.90 -6.60
C HIS A 124 -13.24 -8.44 -5.98
N SER A 125 -13.78 -7.27 -6.37
CA SER A 125 -15.09 -6.74 -5.91
C SER A 125 -15.28 -6.84 -4.40
N LEU A 126 -14.20 -6.63 -3.64
CA LEU A 126 -14.05 -7.33 -2.38
C LEU A 126 -15.10 -6.95 -1.34
N ILE A 127 -15.48 -5.68 -1.19
CA ILE A 127 -16.09 -5.25 0.08
C ILE A 127 -17.04 -4.07 -0.09
N ASN A 128 -18.16 -4.11 0.64
CA ASN A 128 -19.13 -3.00 0.80
C ASN A 128 -18.59 -1.77 1.57
N PHE A 129 -17.33 -1.84 2.02
CA PHE A 129 -16.69 -0.77 2.79
C PHE A 129 -15.81 0.09 1.87
N PRO A 130 -15.72 1.41 2.13
CA PRO A 130 -14.67 2.22 1.55
C PRO A 130 -13.33 1.66 2.02
N ALA A 131 -12.34 1.68 1.14
CA ALA A 131 -11.02 1.17 1.43
C ALA A 131 -9.97 2.17 0.96
N TYR A 132 -8.95 2.36 1.80
CA TYR A 132 -7.89 3.33 1.60
C TYR A 132 -6.53 2.64 1.77
N ILE A 133 -5.51 3.14 1.09
CA ILE A 133 -4.12 2.69 1.26
C ILE A 133 -3.20 3.88 1.52
N GLY A 134 -2.17 3.69 2.33
CA GLY A 134 -1.09 4.67 2.43
C GLY A 134 0.00 4.24 3.39
N HIS A 135 1.09 4.99 3.43
CA HIS A 135 2.11 4.81 4.45
C HIS A 135 1.50 4.97 5.85
N HIS A 136 1.95 4.20 6.83
CA HIS A 136 1.38 4.23 8.19
C HIS A 136 1.40 5.66 8.79
N ASP A 137 2.51 6.37 8.64
CA ASP A 137 2.67 7.77 9.10
C ASP A 137 2.03 8.83 8.18
N SER A 138 1.50 8.45 7.01
CA SER A 138 0.96 9.45 6.08
C SER A 138 -0.39 10.00 6.55
N TYR A 139 -0.51 11.32 6.60
CA TYR A 139 -1.80 11.98 6.81
C TYR A 139 -2.77 11.81 5.63
N PHE A 140 -2.24 11.57 4.43
CA PHE A 140 -3.01 11.36 3.21
C PHE A 140 -3.05 9.88 2.85
N LYS A 141 -4.22 9.37 2.46
CA LYS A 141 -4.40 8.01 1.95
C LYS A 141 -4.99 8.05 0.55
N THR A 142 -4.71 7.04 -0.25
CA THR A 142 -5.27 6.84 -1.59
C THR A 142 -6.52 5.96 -1.48
N GLU A 143 -7.65 6.45 -1.99
CA GLU A 143 -8.91 5.69 -2.06
C GLU A 143 -8.82 4.61 -3.14
N LEU A 144 -8.95 3.34 -2.75
CA LEU A 144 -8.68 2.20 -3.63
C LEU A 144 -9.64 2.13 -4.83
N SER A 145 -10.84 2.70 -4.71
CA SER A 145 -11.87 2.65 -5.76
C SER A 145 -11.61 3.59 -6.95
N ASN A 146 -10.87 4.68 -6.74
CA ASN A 146 -10.72 5.76 -7.72
C ASN A 146 -9.33 6.38 -7.76
N LEU A 147 -8.39 5.91 -6.93
CA LEU A 147 -7.02 6.39 -6.80
C LEU A 147 -6.91 7.87 -6.41
N MET A 148 -7.97 8.47 -5.89
CA MET A 148 -7.89 9.83 -5.37
C MET A 148 -7.20 9.84 -4.02
N GLN A 149 -6.27 10.78 -3.85
CA GLN A 149 -5.70 11.07 -2.54
C GLN A 149 -6.71 11.86 -1.69
N ILE A 150 -6.87 11.45 -0.44
CA ILE A 150 -7.83 12.00 0.51
C ILE A 150 -7.13 12.14 1.86
N ASP A 151 -7.38 13.25 2.55
CA ASP A 151 -6.88 13.45 3.91
C ASP A 151 -7.63 12.58 4.94
N TRP A 152 -6.95 12.31 6.05
CA TRP A 152 -7.49 11.49 7.12
C TRP A 152 -8.80 12.05 7.71
N ASP A 153 -8.90 13.37 7.90
CA ASP A 153 -10.09 14.01 8.47
C ASP A 153 -11.34 13.81 7.59
N VAL A 154 -11.20 13.87 6.27
CA VAL A 154 -12.29 13.61 5.33
C VAL A 154 -12.70 12.14 5.38
N ILE A 155 -11.75 11.21 5.53
CA ILE A 155 -12.06 9.78 5.71
C ILE A 155 -12.90 9.58 6.98
N LEU A 156 -12.47 10.13 8.11
CA LEU A 156 -13.21 10.03 9.37
C LEU A 156 -14.60 10.65 9.28
N LYS A 157 -14.71 11.84 8.67
CA LYS A 157 -16.00 12.49 8.45
C LYS A 157 -16.95 11.64 7.61
N ARG A 158 -16.46 10.97 6.56
CA ARG A 158 -17.26 10.04 5.75
C ARG A 158 -17.71 8.83 6.58
N ALA A 159 -16.81 8.29 7.40
CA ALA A 159 -17.07 7.12 8.24
C ALA A 159 -18.20 7.37 9.26
N GLN A 160 -18.27 8.58 9.84
CA GLN A 160 -19.32 8.99 10.79
C GLN A 160 -20.72 9.16 10.16
N THR A 161 -20.78 9.32 8.83
CA THR A 161 -22.04 9.58 8.11
C THR A 161 -22.64 8.34 7.44
N ARG A 162 -21.96 7.19 7.53
CA ARG A 162 -22.40 5.89 6.99
C ARG A 162 -22.99 5.03 8.10
#